data_AF-A0A5P1X117-F1
#
_entry.id   AF-A0A5P1X117-F1
#
_cell.length_a   1.000
_cell.length_b   1.000
_cell.length_c   1.000
_cell.angle_alpha   90.00
_cell.angle_beta   90.00
_cell.angle_gamma   90.00
#
_symmetry.space_group_name_H-M   'P 1'
#
loop_
_entity.id
_entity.type
_entity.pdbx_description
1 polymer ?
#
loop_
_entity_poly.entity_id
_entity_poly.type
_entity_poly.pdbx_seq_one_letter_code
_entity_poly.pdbx_strand_id
1 'polypeptide(L)' 'MQSFNMIFWTYGNDEMRTSMRSKEVLAPEQTLQDMVSKDRPRYLRFIIGEGETFYISADCVISLSQIYPGG' A
#
# COMPACT_ATOMS: atom_id res chain seq x y z
N MET A 1 14.17 -4.43 0.25
CA MET A 1 12.72 -4.15 0.15
C MET A 1 11.96 -5.41 0.50
N GLN A 2 10.98 -5.29 1.40
CA GLN A 2 10.18 -6.43 1.85
C GLN A 2 8.86 -6.47 1.06
N SER A 3 8.34 -7.68 0.81
CA SER A 3 7.05 -7.88 0.17
C SER A 3 5.93 -7.92 1.20
N PHE A 4 4.82 -7.28 0.86
CA PHE A 4 3.65 -7.15 1.71
C PHE A 4 2.38 -7.37 0.90
N ASN A 5 1.35 -7.90 1.55
CA ASN A 5 -0.01 -7.79 1.08
C ASN A 5 -0.62 -6.49 1.66
N MET A 6 -0.92 -5.54 0.77
CA MET A 6 -1.58 -4.29 1.14
C MET A 6 -3.08 -4.39 0.88
N ILE A 7 -3.89 -4.06 1.87
CA ILE A 7 -5.34 -3.90 1.72
C ILE A 7 -5.66 -2.40 1.73
N PHE A 8 -6.44 -1.94 0.77
CA PHE A 8 -6.73 -0.52 0.59
C PHE A 8 -8.10 -0.25 -0.05
N TRP A 9 -8.62 0.96 0.20
CA TRP A 9 -9.79 1.50 -0.48
C TRP A 9 -9.43 2.09 -1.84
N THR A 10 -10.25 1.80 -2.86
CA THR A 10 -10.17 2.41 -4.19
C THR A 10 -11.56 2.59 -4.79
N TYR A 11 -11.69 3.47 -5.77
CA TYR A 11 -12.88 3.54 -6.61
C TYR A 11 -12.82 2.46 -7.69
N GLY A 12 -13.97 1.86 -8.02
CA GLY A 12 -14.11 1.02 -9.21
C GLY A 12 -14.10 1.85 -10.49
N ASN A 13 -13.98 1.16 -11.64
CA ASN A 13 -14.12 1.80 -12.96
C ASN A 13 -15.52 2.43 -13.17
N ASP A 14 -16.50 2.00 -12.38
CA ASP A 14 -17.77 2.67 -12.23
C ASP A 14 -17.64 3.60 -11.01
N GLU A 15 -17.31 4.87 -11.28
CA GLU A 15 -16.76 5.88 -10.35
C GLU A 15 -17.63 6.17 -9.11
N MET A 16 -18.79 5.51 -8.98
CA MET A 16 -19.75 5.70 -7.91
C MET A 16 -19.63 4.70 -6.74
N ARG A 17 -18.64 3.80 -6.72
CA ARG A 17 -18.49 2.83 -5.63
C ARG A 17 -17.07 2.70 -5.11
N THR A 18 -16.93 2.86 -3.80
CA THR A 18 -15.73 2.48 -3.06
C THR A 18 -15.67 0.96 -2.92
N SER A 19 -14.52 0.38 -3.24
CA SER A 19 -14.24 -1.06 -3.11
C SER A 19 -12.96 -1.27 -2.34
N MET A 20 -12.94 -2.30 -1.50
CA MET A 20 -11.73 -2.75 -0.82
C MET A 20 -10.98 -3.70 -1.75
N ARG A 21 -9.69 -3.48 -1.95
CA ARG A 21 -8.83 -4.34 -2.76
C ARG A 21 -7.57 -4.74 -2.01
N SER A 22 -7.00 -5.85 -2.42
CA SER A 22 -5.66 -6.27 -2.00
C SER A 22 -4.69 -6.22 -3.17
N LYS A 23 -3.42 -5.94 -2.87
CA LYS A 23 -2.34 -5.99 -3.85
C LYS A 23 -1.02 -6.35 -3.16
N GLU A 24 -0.25 -7.20 -3.80
CA GLU A 24 1.15 -7.41 -3.39
C GLU A 24 1.97 -6.18 -3.75
N VAL A 25 2.71 -5.67 -2.77
CA VAL A 25 3.55 -4.47 -2.90
C VAL A 25 4.90 -4.71 -2.26
N LEU A 26 5.91 -4.06 -2.80
CA LEU A 26 7.19 -3.85 -2.13
C LEU A 26 7.14 -2.49 -1.44
N ALA A 27 7.46 -2.46 -0.15
CA ALA A 27 7.55 -1.21 0.61
C ALA A 27 9.04 -0.81 0.78
N PRO A 28 9.44 0.40 0.33
CA PRO A 28 10.68 1.03 0.77
C PRO A 28 10.68 1.22 2.29
N GLU A 29 11.86 1.18 2.91
CA GLU A 29 12.00 1.37 4.35
C GLU A 29 11.42 2.72 4.82
N GLN A 30 11.65 3.79 4.06
CA GLN A 30 11.07 5.10 4.33
C GLN A 30 9.53 5.05 4.41
N THR A 31 8.88 4.33 3.48
CA THR A 31 7.42 4.20 3.49
C THR A 31 6.93 3.50 4.76
N LEU A 32 7.65 2.50 5.25
CA LEU A 32 7.32 1.81 6.50
C LEU A 32 7.45 2.75 7.71
N GLN A 33 8.48 3.59 7.73
CA GLN A 33 8.67 4.62 8.77
C GLN A 33 7.56 5.67 8.71
N ASP A 34 7.21 6.13 7.50
CA ASP A 34 6.17 7.11 7.24
C ASP A 34 4.79 6.64 7.74
N MET A 35 4.50 5.34 7.61
CA MET A 35 3.23 4.75 8.08
C MET A 35 3.03 4.79 9.59
N VAL A 36 4.11 4.76 10.36
CA VAL A 36 4.06 4.79 11.84
C VAL A 36 4.44 6.16 12.42
N SER A 37 4.81 7.12 11.56
CA SER A 37 5.16 8.47 11.96
C SER A 37 3.94 9.26 12.44
N LYS A 38 4.16 10.14 13.43
CA LYS A 38 3.14 11.12 13.85
C LYS A 38 2.89 12.18 12.78
N ASP A 39 3.90 12.48 11.98
CA ASP A 39 3.84 13.41 10.84
C ASP A 39 3.83 12.61 9.54
N ARG A 40 2.81 11.76 9.38
CA ARG A 40 2.72 10.89 8.21
C ARG A 40 2.42 11.73 6.96
N PRO A 41 3.11 11.48 5.84
CA PRO A 41 2.81 12.13 4.58
C PRO A 41 1.40 11.76 4.10
N ARG A 42 0.78 12.66 3.33
CA ARG A 42 -0.55 12.43 2.76
C ARG A 42 -0.58 11.23 1.80
N TYR A 43 0.53 10.96 1.12
CA TYR A 43 0.67 9.87 0.17
C TYR A 43 1.85 8.98 0.53
N LEU A 44 1.65 7.67 0.43
CA LEU A 44 2.65 6.65 0.63
C LEU A 44 3.10 6.10 -0.72
N ARG A 45 4.39 5.74 -0.83
CA ARG A 45 4.99 5.19 -2.04
C ARG A 45 5.26 3.70 -1.90
N PHE A 46 4.63 2.90 -2.75
CA PHE A 46 4.88 1.48 -2.89
C PHE A 46 5.46 1.16 -4.26
N ILE A 47 5.98 -0.05 -4.42
CA ILE A 47 6.45 -0.57 -5.69
C ILE A 47 5.67 -1.85 -6.01
N ILE A 48 5.22 -2.01 -7.26
CA ILE A 48 4.39 -3.11 -7.72
C ILE A 48 4.96 -3.72 -9.01
N GLY A 49 4.62 -4.98 -9.29
CA GLY A 49 4.99 -5.65 -10.54
C GLY A 49 6.51 -5.58 -10.81
N GLU A 50 6.89 -5.12 -12.01
CA GLU A 50 8.28 -5.02 -12.47
C GLU A 50 9.02 -3.75 -11.99
N GLY A 51 8.57 -3.13 -10.90
CA GLY A 51 9.20 -1.93 -10.35
C GLY A 51 8.41 -0.63 -10.54
N GLU A 52 7.14 -0.72 -10.98
CA GLU A 52 6.27 0.45 -11.13
C GLU A 52 5.99 1.09 -9.76
N THR A 53 6.04 2.42 -9.72
CA THR A 53 5.73 3.17 -8.50
C THR A 53 4.24 3.33 -8.34
N PHE A 54 3.72 2.92 -7.17
CA PHE A 54 2.32 3.03 -6.80
C PHE A 54 2.15 4.03 -5.65
N TYR A 55 1.49 5.15 -5.91
CA TYR A 55 1.15 6.14 -4.89
C TYR A 55 -0.29 5.95 -4.42
N ILE A 56 -0.48 6.00 -3.09
CA ILE A 56 -1.80 5.91 -2.48
C ILE A 56 -1.91 6.85 -1.30
N SER A 57 -3.10 7.42 -1.08
CA SER A 57 -3.36 8.21 0.13
C SER A 57 -3.16 7.34 1.38
N ALA A 58 -2.48 7.86 2.39
CA ALA A 58 -2.25 7.16 3.64
C ALA A 58 -3.57 6.76 4.33
N ASP A 59 -4.65 7.54 4.13
CA ASP A 59 -5.98 7.27 4.67
C ASP A 59 -6.72 6.13 3.94
N CYS A 60 -6.27 5.76 2.74
CA CYS A 60 -6.87 4.65 1.99
C CYS A 60 -6.24 3.30 2.34
N VAL A 61 -5.06 3.28 2.96
CA VAL A 61 -4.39 2.04 3.38
C VAL A 61 -5.03 1.53 4.65
N ILE A 62 -5.60 0.33 4.59
CA ILE A 62 -6.29 -0.32 5.71
C ILE A 62 -5.30 -1.17 6.50
N SER A 63 -4.49 -1.97 5.80
CA SER A 63 -3.49 -2.82 6.43
C SER A 63 -2.33 -3.13 5.50
N LEU A 64 -1.17 -3.38 6.08
CA LEU A 64 0.02 -3.86 5.40
C LEU A 64 0.57 -5.06 6.17
N SER A 65 0.48 -6.26 5.58
CA SER A 65 0.89 -7.51 6.23
C SER A 65 2.08 -8.12 5.50
N GLN A 66 3.15 -8.43 6.23
CA GLN A 66 4.38 -8.99 5.65
C GLN A 66 4.09 -10.36 5.03
N ILE A 67 4.56 -10.58 3.80
CA ILE A 67 4.53 -11.90 3.15
C ILE A 67 5.84 -12.60 3.50
N TYR A 68 5.75 -13.65 4.31
CA TYR A 68 6.90 -14.50 4.62
C TYR A 68 7.09 -15.54 3.51
N PRO A 69 8.30 -15.67 2.92
CA PRO A 69 8.60 -16.76 2.03
C PRO A 69 8.74 -18.06 2.83
N GLY A 70 7.70 -18.89 2.80
CA GLY A 70 7.71 -20.25 3.36
C GLY A 70 6.84 -20.44 4.60
N GLY A 71 5.59 -20.85 4.37
CA GLY A 71 4.77 -21.64 5.29
C GLY A 71 4.48 -22.99 4.66
#